data_AF-A0A699HBB1-F1
#
_entry.id   AF-A0A699HBB1-F1
#
_cell.length_a   1.000
_cell.length_b   1.000
_cell.length_c   1.000
_cell.angle_alpha   90.00
_cell.angle_beta   90.00
_cell.angle_gamma   90.00
#
_symmetry.space_group_name_H-M   'P 1'
#
loop_
_entity.id
_entity.type
_entity.pdbx_description
1 polymer ?
#
loop_
_entity_poly.entity_id
_entity_poly.type
_entity_poly.pdbx_seq_one_letter_code
_entity_poly.pdbx_strand_id
1 'polypeptide(L)'
;MRADELYKFSNGTLKKVQDELYYRIRDFHLEYNKEMSRRKWTAIDIKRLEVMVELTDKQMRERRIIRNVKRLVGARVLEMDYKLMTRTT
;
A
#
# COMPACT_ATOMS: atom_id res chain seq x y z
N MET A 1 -6.51 -12.95 2.79
CA MET A 1 -6.13 -11.58 3.17
C MET A 1 -7.41 -10.85 3.56
N ARG A 2 -7.51 -10.39 4.80
CA ARG A 2 -8.67 -9.64 5.30
C ARG A 2 -8.41 -8.16 5.10
N ALA A 3 -9.31 -7.47 4.39
CA ALA A 3 -9.12 -6.07 4.00
C ALA A 3 -9.01 -5.14 5.22
N ASP A 4 -9.81 -5.45 6.24
CA ASP A 4 -9.89 -4.78 7.54
C ASP A 4 -8.61 -4.93 8.38
N GLU A 5 -7.71 -5.85 8.05
CA GLU A 5 -6.45 -6.03 8.78
C GLU A 5 -5.24 -5.38 8.10
N LEU A 6 -5.41 -4.83 6.90
CA LEU A 6 -4.31 -4.29 6.11
C LEU A 6 -3.59 -3.13 6.82
N TYR A 7 -4.32 -2.40 7.66
CA TYR A 7 -3.77 -1.30 8.44
C TYR A 7 -2.64 -1.75 9.40
N LYS A 8 -2.55 -3.03 9.77
CA LYS A 8 -1.53 -3.56 10.69
C LYS A 8 -0.16 -3.70 10.03
N PHE A 9 -0.08 -3.81 8.70
CA PHE A 9 1.17 -4.05 7.99
C PHE A 9 1.95 -2.75 7.73
N SER A 10 3.29 -2.84 7.68
CA SER A 10 4.13 -1.69 7.30
C SER A 10 4.06 -1.40 5.79
N ASN A 11 4.39 -0.18 5.37
CA ASN A 11 4.42 0.18 3.94
C ASN A 11 5.39 -0.70 3.14
N GLY A 12 6.54 -1.06 3.71
CA GLY A 12 7.48 -1.96 3.06
C GLY A 12 6.91 -3.36 2.86
N THR A 13 6.12 -3.85 3.82
CA THR A 13 5.43 -5.14 3.71
C THR A 13 4.32 -5.08 2.67
N LEU A 14 3.48 -4.04 2.69
CA LEU A 14 2.43 -3.83 1.69
C LEU A 14 3.00 -3.75 0.27
N LYS A 15 4.16 -3.10 0.09
CA LYS A 15 4.82 -3.04 -1.21
C LYS A 15 5.30 -4.41 -1.71
N LYS A 16 5.95 -5.20 -0.85
CA LYS A 16 6.35 -6.57 -1.20
C LYS A 16 5.15 -7.45 -1.56
N VAL A 17 4.05 -7.32 -0.81
CA VAL A 17 2.80 -8.04 -1.11
C VAL A 17 2.23 -7.60 -2.45
N GLN A 18 2.18 -6.29 -2.74
CA GLN A 18 1.72 -5.75 -4.01
C GLN A 18 2.54 -6.32 -5.18
N ASP A 19 3.87 -6.28 -5.07
CA ASP A 19 4.78 -6.74 -6.14
C ASP A 19 4.62 -8.25 -6.39
N GLU A 20 4.49 -9.06 -5.33
CA GLU A 20 4.24 -10.50 -5.42
C GLU A 20 2.87 -10.81 -6.07
N LEU A 21 1.83 -10.05 -5.73
CA LEU A 21 0.51 -10.21 -6.35
C LEU A 21 0.56 -9.87 -7.85
N TYR A 22 1.23 -8.77 -8.23
CA TYR A 22 1.41 -8.42 -9.64
C TYR A 22 2.24 -9.47 -10.40
N TYR A 23 3.31 -9.99 -9.79
CA TYR A 23 4.09 -11.08 -10.36
C TYR A 23 3.23 -12.32 -10.61
N ARG A 24 2.36 -12.68 -9.66
CA ARG A 24 1.43 -13.82 -9.82
C ARG A 24 0.37 -13.61 -10.88
N ILE A 25 -0.13 -12.39 -11.05
CA ILE A 25 -1.11 -12.07 -12.10
C ILE A 25 -0.46 -12.09 -13.49
N ARG A 26 0.78 -11.59 -13.60
CA ARG A 26 1.45 -11.35 -14.88
C ARG A 26 2.26 -12.56 -15.37
N ASP A 27 3.04 -13.18 -14.50
CA ASP A 27 4.11 -14.10 -14.88
C ASP A 27 3.81 -15.55 -14.47
N PHE A 28 2.91 -15.79 -13.51
CA PHE A 28 2.46 -17.14 -13.22
C PHE A 28 1.45 -17.58 -14.28
N HIS A 29 1.92 -18.38 -15.23
CA HIS A 29 1.05 -19.27 -15.98
C HIS A 29 0.24 -20.10 -14.95
N LEU A 30 -1.07 -19.91 -14.96
CA LEU A 30 -2.10 -20.40 -14.01
C LEU A 30 -2.17 -21.94 -13.88
N GLU A 31 -1.19 -22.65 -14.43
CA GLU A 31 -1.21 -24.09 -14.58
C GLU A 31 -0.97 -24.81 -13.26
N TYR A 32 0.09 -24.54 -12.51
CA TYR A 32 0.32 -25.23 -11.22
C TYR A 32 1.28 -24.46 -10.30
N ASN A 33 0.75 -23.76 -9.29
CA ASN A 33 1.58 -23.26 -8.20
C ASN A 33 1.74 -24.38 -7.15
N LYS A 34 2.97 -24.88 -6.93
CA LYS A 34 3.25 -26.00 -6.00
C LYS A 34 2.80 -25.71 -4.55
N GLU A 35 2.74 -24.44 -4.16
CA GLU A 35 2.36 -24.02 -2.80
C GLU A 35 0.85 -23.84 -2.61
N MET A 36 0.09 -23.62 -3.69
CA MET A 36 -1.37 -23.47 -3.66
C MET A 36 -1.99 -24.58 -4.50
N SER A 37 -2.35 -25.68 -3.83
CA SER A 37 -3.21 -26.81 -4.25
C SER A 37 -3.29 -27.11 -5.75
N ARG A 38 -2.76 -28.28 -6.15
CA ARG A 38 -3.02 -29.22 -7.29
C ARG A 38 -4.14 -28.96 -8.35
N ARG A 39 -4.70 -27.76 -8.50
CA ARG A 39 -5.79 -27.43 -9.43
C ARG A 39 -5.50 -26.12 -10.14
N LYS A 40 -5.96 -26.05 -11.40
CA LYS A 40 -5.89 -24.83 -12.22
C LYS A 40 -6.64 -23.70 -11.52
N TRP A 41 -6.08 -22.50 -11.59
CA TRP A 41 -6.71 -21.29 -11.08
C TRP A 41 -7.97 -20.95 -11.88
N THR A 42 -9.02 -20.53 -11.18
CA THR A 42 -10.28 -20.14 -11.82
C THR A 42 -10.33 -18.63 -12.06
N ALA A 43 -11.24 -18.17 -12.92
CA ALA A 43 -11.49 -16.73 -13.11
C ALA A 43 -11.85 -16.02 -11.78
N ILE A 44 -12.45 -16.74 -10.82
CA ILE A 44 -12.76 -16.22 -9.48
C ILE A 44 -11.47 -15.96 -8.69
N ASP A 45 -10.46 -16.82 -8.83
CA ASP A 45 -9.18 -16.66 -8.12
C ASP A 45 -8.38 -15.46 -8.67
N ILE A 46 -8.40 -15.25 -9.99
CA ILE A 46 -7.83 -14.07 -10.64
C ILE A 46 -8.53 -12.80 -10.13
N LYS A 47 -9.87 -12.79 -10.17
CA LYS A 47 -10.65 -11.65 -9.69
C LYS A 47 -10.41 -11.34 -8.21
N ARG A 48 -10.16 -12.37 -7.39
CA ARG A 48 -9.76 -12.20 -5.99
C ARG A 48 -8.38 -11.55 -5.86
N LEU A 49 -7.40 -11.95 -6.66
CA LEU A 49 -6.07 -11.33 -6.68
C LEU A 49 -6.14 -9.86 -7.08
N GLU A 50 -6.90 -9.54 -8.13
CA GLU A 50 -7.11 -8.16 -8.59
C GLU A 50 -7.70 -7.28 -7.46
N VAL A 51 -8.73 -7.78 -6.77
CA VAL A 51 -9.32 -7.09 -5.62
C VAL A 51 -8.30 -6.91 -4.48
N MET A 52 -7.43 -7.89 -4.23
CA MET A 52 -6.38 -7.76 -3.20
C MET A 52 -5.34 -6.69 -3.55
N VAL A 53 -4.98 -6.58 -4.84
CA VAL A 53 -4.10 -5.51 -5.33
C VAL A 53 -4.76 -4.15 -5.13
N GLU A 54 -6.02 -3.99 -5.56
CA GLU A 54 -6.77 -2.74 -5.42
C GLU A 54 -6.85 -2.27 -3.96
N LEU A 55 -7.14 -3.19 -3.03
CA LEU A 55 -7.20 -2.89 -1.60
C LEU A 55 -5.84 -2.46 -1.04
N THR A 56 -4.76 -3.11 -1.47
CA THR A 56 -3.39 -2.78 -1.05
C THR A 56 -2.98 -1.40 -1.55
N ASP A 57 -3.31 -1.07 -2.79
CA ASP A 57 -3.05 0.22 -3.43
C ASP A 57 -3.79 1.36 -2.74
N LYS A 58 -5.07 1.13 -2.43
CA LYS A 58 -5.90 2.08 -1.69
C LYS A 58 -5.29 2.40 -0.33
N GLN A 59 -4.91 1.37 0.44
CA GLN A 59 -4.27 1.54 1.75
C GLN A 59 -2.95 2.32 1.66
N MET A 60 -2.10 2.00 0.68
CA MET A 60 -0.85 2.74 0.48
C MET A 60 -1.09 4.21 0.08
N ARG A 61 -2.09 4.48 -0.75
CA ARG A 61 -2.48 5.83 -1.17
C ARG A 61 -2.97 6.66 0.02
N GLU A 62 -3.87 6.12 0.84
CA GLU A 62 -4.38 6.77 2.05
C GLU A 62 -3.24 7.16 2.99
N ARG A 63 -2.32 6.22 3.25
CA ARG A 63 -1.13 6.49 4.08
C ARG A 63 -0.21 7.55 3.48
N ARG A 64 -0.03 7.56 2.15
CA ARG A 64 0.76 8.59 1.46
C ARG A 64 0.12 9.97 1.62
N ILE A 65 -1.20 10.07 1.52
CA ILE A 65 -1.94 11.31 1.74
C ILE A 65 -1.75 11.81 3.18
N ILE A 66 -1.98 10.95 4.18
CA ILE A 66 -1.81 11.31 5.61
C ILE A 66 -0.38 11.81 5.88
N ARG A 67 0.64 11.12 5.36
CA ARG A 67 2.04 11.54 5.51
C ARG A 67 2.31 12.90 4.87
N ASN A 68 1.77 13.16 3.69
CA ASN A 68 1.93 14.44 3.01
C ASN A 68 1.23 15.57 3.79
N VAL A 69 0.04 15.32 4.32
CA VAL A 69 -0.68 16.28 5.19
C VAL A 69 0.14 16.57 6.45
N LYS A 70 0.65 15.55 7.14
CA LYS A 70 1.53 15.73 8.31
C LYS A 70 2.76 16.58 7.99
N ARG A 71 3.42 16.33 6.85
CA ARG A 71 4.57 17.14 6.40
C ARG A 71 4.21 18.58 6.13
N LEU A 72 3.06 18.83 5.49
CA LEU A 72 2.59 20.18 5.19
C LEU A 72 2.29 20.96 6.48
N VAL A 73 1.57 20.33 7.42
CA VAL A 73 1.28 20.94 8.72
C VAL A 73 2.56 21.23 9.50
N GLY A 74 3.49 20.27 9.57
CA GLY A 74 4.78 20.46 10.23
C GLY A 74 5.63 21.58 9.61
N ALA A 75 5.67 21.68 8.28
CA ALA A 75 6.38 22.75 7.58
C ALA A 75 5.79 24.14 7.89
N ARG A 76 4.46 24.25 7.98
CA ARG A 76 3.79 25.51 8.36
C ARG A 76 4.14 25.94 9.78
N VAL A 77 4.19 24.99 10.72
CA VAL A 77 4.59 25.29 12.11
C VAL A 77 6.01 25.84 12.15
N LEU A 78 6.96 25.17 11.48
CA LEU A 78 8.36 25.64 11.39
C LEU A 78 8.47 27.04 10.76
N GLU A 79 7.69 27.32 9.72
CA GLU A 79 7.67 28.63 9.07
C GLU A 79 7.14 29.73 10.02
N MET A 80 6.10 29.43 10.80
CA MET A 80 5.56 30.37 11.79
C MET A 80 6.56 30.64 12.92
N ASP A 81 7.21 29.61 13.45
CA ASP A 81 8.22 29.75 14.50
C ASP A 81 9.39 30.62 14.02
N TYR A 82 9.88 30.40 12.80
CA TYR A 82 10.92 31.22 12.19
C TYR A 82 10.50 32.70 12.07
N LYS A 83 9.28 32.97 11.58
CA LYS A 83 8.74 34.33 11.47
C LYS A 83 8.62 35.05 12.82
N LEU A 84 8.34 34.30 13.89
CA LEU A 84 8.29 34.86 15.25
C LEU A 84 9.69 35.22 15.78
N MET A 85 10.68 34.34 15.53
CA MET A 85 12.07 34.62 15.91
C MET A 85 12.64 35.86 15.18
N THR A 86 12.37 36.02 13.89
CA THR A 86 12.87 37.18 13.11
C THR A 86 12.21 38.52 13.47
N ARG A 87 11.12 38.51 14.25
CA ARG A 87 10.45 39.74 14.71
C ARG A 87 10.96 40.24 16.07
N THR A 88 11.71 39.41 16.79
CA THR A 88 12.23 39.74 18.13
C THR A 88 13.69 40.19 18.12
N THR A 89 14.42 39.93 17.04
CA THR A 89 15.68 40.62 16.66
C THR A 89 15.40 41.84 15.82
#